data_AF-A0A5K3FNT7-F1
#
_entry.id   AF-A0A5K3FNT7-F1
#
_cell.length_a   1.000
_cell.length_b   1.000
_cell.length_c   1.000
_cell.angle_alpha   90.00
_cell.angle_beta   90.00
_cell.angle_gamma   90.00
#
_symmetry.space_group_name_H-M   'P 1'
#
loop_
_entity.id
_entity.type
_entity.pdbx_description
1 polymer ?
#
loop_
_entity_poly.entity_id
_entity_poly.type
_entity_poly.pdbx_seq_one_letter_code
_entity_poly.pdbx_strand_id
1 'polypeptide(L)' 'MQYIGRIFSSAKRMYSDINSATLNGAIDVIVVRYPDGELFSSPFYVQFGKTGILRPCEDVVEVSINGIPRTDLRMRVNRL' A
#
# COMPACT_ATOMS: atom_id res chain seq x y z
N MET A 1 -8.11 -20.37 32.40
CA MET A 1 -9.28 -19.66 31.84
C MET A 1 -8.97 -18.31 31.16
N GLN A 2 -7.96 -17.54 31.56
CA GLN A 2 -7.65 -16.23 30.92
C GLN A 2 -6.97 -16.32 29.53
N TYR A 3 -6.30 -17.44 29.23
CA TYR A 3 -5.56 -17.63 27.97
C TYR A 3 -6.47 -17.80 26.74
N ILE A 4 -7.57 -18.55 26.90
CA ILE A 4 -8.56 -18.81 25.83
C ILE A 4 -9.23 -17.48 25.43
N GLY A 5 -9.61 -16.64 26.39
CA GLY A 5 -10.17 -15.32 26.12
C GLY A 5 -9.22 -14.38 25.37
N ARG A 6 -7.91 -14.49 25.59
CA ARG A 6 -6.90 -13.74 24.81
C ARG A 6 -6.79 -14.23 23.37
N ILE A 7 -6.77 -15.54 23.14
CA ILE A 7 -6.68 -16.10 21.78
C ILE A 7 -7.94 -15.75 20.97
N PHE A 8 -9.13 -15.87 21.57
CA PHE A 8 -10.39 -15.50 20.90
C PHE A 8 -10.49 -14.00 20.60
N SER A 9 -10.02 -13.14 21.51
CA SER A 9 -10.01 -11.68 21.25
C SER A 9 -8.96 -11.27 20.22
N SER A 10 -7.79 -11.91 20.18
CA SER A 10 -6.81 -11.74 19.11
C SER A 10 -7.32 -12.20 17.75
N ALA A 11 -7.96 -13.38 17.67
CA ALA A 11 -8.56 -13.89 16.44
C ALA A 11 -9.69 -12.98 15.94
N LYS A 12 -10.56 -12.50 16.84
CA LYS A 12 -11.63 -11.56 16.52
C LYS A 12 -11.08 -10.22 16.00
N ARG A 13 -9.94 -9.75 16.51
CA ARG A 13 -9.25 -8.54 16.04
C ARG A 13 -8.66 -8.75 14.65
N MET A 14 -7.98 -9.87 14.42
CA MET A 14 -7.46 -10.23 13.09
C MET A 14 -8.59 -10.34 12.05
N TYR A 15 -9.74 -10.92 12.43
CA TYR A 15 -10.88 -11.06 11.53
C TYR A 15 -11.62 -9.74 11.30
N SER A 16 -11.73 -8.86 12.30
CA SER A 16 -12.31 -7.51 12.14
C SER A 16 -11.43 -6.56 11.33
N ASP A 17 -10.12 -6.80 11.31
CA ASP A 17 -9.15 -6.03 10.52
C ASP A 17 -9.20 -6.40 9.02
N ILE A 18 -9.95 -7.43 8.63
CA ILE A 18 -10.30 -7.77 7.24
C ILE A 18 -11.53 -6.95 6.80
N ASN A 19 -11.51 -5.63 7.04
CA ASN A 19 -12.40 -4.70 6.38
C ASN A 19 -11.76 -4.31 5.03
N SER A 20 -12.56 -4.08 3.99
CA SER A 20 -12.10 -3.55 2.70
C SER A 20 -11.30 -2.25 2.85
N ALA A 21 -11.60 -1.45 3.88
CA ALA A 21 -10.91 -0.20 4.20
C ALA A 21 -9.47 -0.38 4.75
N THR A 22 -9.07 -1.60 5.11
CA THR A 22 -7.73 -1.94 5.64
C THR A 22 -6.92 -2.85 4.72
N LEU A 23 -7.44 -3.16 3.54
CA LEU A 23 -6.77 -3.89 2.46
C LEU A 23 -5.83 -2.98 1.65
N ASN A 24 -4.89 -3.61 0.92
CA ASN A 24 -4.05 -2.90 -0.05
C ASN A 24 -4.92 -2.33 -1.18
N GLY A 25 -4.60 -1.13 -1.64
CA GLY A 25 -5.33 -0.48 -2.71
C GLY A 25 -4.45 0.47 -3.52
N ALA A 26 -4.84 0.67 -4.78
CA ALA A 26 -4.28 1.69 -5.65
C ALA A 26 -5.43 2.30 -6.45
N ILE A 27 -5.33 3.59 -6.76
CA ILE A 27 -6.25 4.25 -7.70
C ILE A 27 -5.61 4.33 -9.07
N ASP A 28 -6.46 4.43 -10.10
CA ASP A 28 -6.00 4.66 -11.47
C ASP A 28 -5.30 6.01 -11.57
N VAL A 29 -4.16 6.02 -12.28
CA VAL A 29 -3.42 7.24 -12.60
C VAL A 29 -3.60 7.54 -14.08
N ILE A 30 -4.04 8.76 -14.37
CA ILE A 30 -4.15 9.26 -15.75
C ILE A 30 -2.93 10.12 -16.02
N VAL A 31 -2.26 9.87 -17.15
CA VAL A 31 -1.12 10.66 -17.62
C VAL A 31 -1.47 11.27 -18.97
N VAL A 32 -1.22 12.57 -19.13
CA VAL A 32 -1.45 13.31 -20.37
C VAL A 32 -0.16 13.98 -20.83
N ARG A 33 -0.01 14.15 -22.15
CA ARG A 33 1.09 14.90 -22.76
C ARG A 33 0.62 16.28 -23.14
N TYR A 34 1.31 17.30 -22.65
CA TYR A 34 1.04 18.70 -22.99
C TYR A 34 1.69 19.08 -24.32
N PRO A 35 1.29 20.20 -24.96
CA PRO A 35 1.80 20.60 -26.28
C PRO A 35 3.33 20.86 -26.33
N ASP A 36 3.93 21.20 -25.20
CA ASP A 36 5.38 21.36 -25.01
C ASP A 36 6.14 20.02 -24.92
N GLY A 37 5.41 18.90 -24.88
CA GLY A 37 5.95 17.56 -24.76
C GLY A 37 6.09 17.05 -23.32
N GLU A 38 5.84 17.89 -22.31
CA GLU A 38 5.85 17.50 -20.90
C GLU A 38 4.69 16.56 -20.56
N LEU A 39 4.89 15.74 -19.53
CA LEU A 39 3.90 14.78 -19.05
C LEU A 39 3.37 15.23 -17.70
N PHE A 40 2.05 15.28 -17.57
CA PHE A 40 1.35 15.59 -16.32
C PHE A 40 0.45 14.43 -15.94
N SER A 41 0.32 14.18 -14.63
CA SER A 41 -0.48 13.08 -14.13
C SER A 41 -1.45 13.52 -13.04
N SER A 42 -2.49 12.72 -12.84
CA SER A 42 -3.19 12.71 -11.55
C SER A 42 -2.24 12.27 -10.43
N PRO A 43 -2.53 12.58 -9.16
CA PRO A 43 -1.74 12.11 -8.04
C PRO A 43 -1.68 10.57 -7.98
N PHE A 44 -0.53 10.06 -7.57
CA PHE A 44 -0.35 8.64 -7.30
C PHE A 44 -0.84 8.34 -5.88
N TYR A 45 -1.93 7.58 -5.75
CA TYR A 45 -2.44 7.16 -4.45
C TYR A 45 -2.40 5.63 -4.35
N VAL A 46 -1.50 5.15 -3.50
CA VAL A 46 -1.36 3.74 -3.15
C VAL A 46 -1.47 3.62 -1.64
N GLN A 47 -2.36 2.77 -1.19
CA GLN A 47 -2.55 2.43 0.21
C GLN A 47 -2.03 1.04 0.46
N PHE A 48 -1.05 0.94 1.35
CA PHE A 48 -0.65 -0.34 1.90
C PHE A 48 -1.55 -0.62 3.12
N GLY A 49 -2.10 -1.82 3.19
CA GLY A 49 -2.94 -2.28 4.30
C GLY A 49 -2.13 -2.63 5.55
N LYS A 50 -2.82 -2.68 6.69
CA LYS A 50 -2.16 -2.90 8.00
C LYS A 50 -1.54 -4.29 8.13
N THR A 51 -2.07 -5.31 7.44
CA THR A 51 -1.55 -6.68 7.51
C THR A 51 -0.14 -6.83 6.93
N GLY A 52 0.27 -5.94 6.02
CA GLY A 52 1.62 -5.91 5.44
C GLY A 52 2.60 -4.91 6.09
N ILE A 53 2.13 -3.95 6.89
CA ILE A 53 2.92 -2.82 7.41
C ILE A 53 3.18 -2.89 8.92
N LEU A 54 2.59 -3.84 9.66
CA LEU A 54 2.78 -3.87 11.11
C LEU A 54 4.25 -4.01 11.54
N ARG A 55 5.13 -4.52 10.66
CA ARG A 55 6.61 -4.41 10.74
C ARG A 55 7.23 -4.48 9.33
N PRO A 56 7.32 -3.38 8.57
CA PRO A 56 8.01 -3.41 7.28
C PRO A 56 9.50 -3.59 7.57
N CYS A 57 10.13 -4.59 6.96
CA CYS A 57 11.60 -4.70 7.01
C CYS A 57 12.24 -3.54 6.24
N GLU A 58 11.53 -3.06 5.21
CA GLU A 58 11.93 -1.96 4.33
C GLU A 58 10.71 -1.06 4.06
N ASP A 59 10.94 0.24 3.88
CA ASP A 59 9.90 1.24 3.56
C ASP A 59 9.96 1.70 2.09
N VAL A 60 10.86 1.12 1.29
CA VAL A 60 11.01 1.40 -0.13
C VAL A 60 10.00 0.58 -0.92
N VAL A 61 9.34 1.22 -1.87
CA VAL A 61 8.41 0.56 -2.79
C VAL A 61 9.08 0.38 -4.14
N GLU A 62 9.10 -0.86 -4.62
CA GLU A 62 9.50 -1.18 -5.98
C GLU A 62 8.38 -0.81 -6.97
N VAL A 63 8.75 -0.10 -8.03
CA VAL A 63 7.82 0.30 -9.09
C VAL A 63 8.17 -0.42 -10.38
N SER A 64 7.17 -1.02 -11.02
CA SER A 64 7.31 -1.63 -12.35
C SER A 64 6.33 -1.00 -13.33
N ILE A 65 6.79 -0.69 -14.54
CA ILE A 65 5.94 -0.15 -15.61
C ILE A 65 5.95 -1.15 -16.76
N ASN A 66 4.77 -1.64 -17.16
CA ASN A 66 4.61 -2.68 -18.19
C ASN A 66 5.46 -3.94 -17.92
N GLY A 67 5.55 -4.34 -16.64
CA GLY A 67 6.34 -5.51 -16.21
C GLY A 67 7.85 -5.28 -16.12
N ILE A 68 8.33 -4.05 -16.36
CA ILE A 68 9.75 -3.70 -16.27
C ILE A 68 10.02 -2.93 -14.98
N PRO A 69 10.86 -3.46 -14.06
CA PRO A 69 11.26 -2.75 -12.84
C PRO A 69 11.96 -1.43 -13.15
N ARG A 70 11.64 -0.39 -12.37
CA ARG A 70 12.19 0.95 -12.47
C ARG A 70 13.07 1.25 -11.28
N THR A 71 14.38 1.12 -11.47
CA THR A 71 15.39 1.42 -10.44
C THR A 71 15.66 2.92 -10.29
N ASP A 72 15.21 3.72 -11.25
CA ASP A 72 15.29 5.18 -11.29
C ASP A 72 14.19 5.86 -10.47
N LEU A 73 13.10 5.14 -10.17
CA LEU A 73 11.98 5.64 -9.37
C LEU A 73 12.11 5.21 -7.91
N ARG A 74 11.79 6.13 -7.00
CA ARG A 74 11.78 5.87 -5.55
C ARG A 74 10.48 6.34 -4.94
N MET A 75 9.71 5.40 -4.40
CA MET A 75 8.54 5.67 -3.58
C MET A 75 8.75 5.07 -2.19
N ARG A 76 8.18 5.71 -1.16
CA ARG A 76 8.28 5.25 0.23
C ARG A 76 6.91 5.19 0.89
N VAL A 77 6.76 4.21 1.78
CA VAL A 77 5.62 4.15 2.69
C VAL A 77 5.91 5.02 3.89
N ASN A 78 5.01 5.95 4.22
CA ASN A 78 5.14 6.73 5.45
C ASN A 78 5.04 5.80 6.66
N ARG A 79 6.03 5.87 7.55
CA ARG A 79 5.92 5.25 8.87
C ARG A 79 4.99 6.09 9.73
N LEU A 80 3.96 5.45 10.29
CA LEU A 80 3.10 6.01 11.34
C LEU A 80 3.83 6.03 12.68
#